data_AF-A0A2L2X3H9-F1
#
_entry.id   AF-A0A2L2X3H9-F1
#
_cell.length_a   1.000
_cell.length_b   1.000
_cell.length_c   1.000
_cell.angle_alpha   90.00
_cell.angle_beta   90.00
_cell.angle_gamma   90.00
#
_symmetry.space_group_name_H-M   'P 1'
#
loop_
_entity.id
_entity.type
_entity.pdbx_description
1 polymer ?
#
loop_
_entity_poly.entity_id
_entity_poly.type
_entity_poly.pdbx_seq_one_letter_code
_entity_poly.pdbx_strand_id
1 'polypeptide(L)'
;MKFINKKEQLKKSNFFSNFLSAIACALREKRSIKKALKGLPSAPPRHMPEHLFDEYTLNGQILVGDYYLNNVSNSEHERVFTMQAYENALKALGNGRFDYYGVTLDWLLSALGEHDISGKTVCVFGATSVNCDAISLYKGASKVYILEYNPVLSEHPLVECLSYKDYIEKGIKCDVGISVSSFEHDGLGRYGDPLNPNGDLETMKLVKQLIKQNGLLFLSVPMGRDVIAWNAHRIYGKIRFPMLIQGWETLGSYGFSEDMFERKPTVDACHPVFVLQNI
;
A
#
# COMPACT_ATOMS: atom_id res chain seq x y z
N MET A 1 10.42 -38.96 -0.21
CA MET A 1 9.81 -38.88 -1.56
C MET A 1 8.56 -39.75 -1.57
N LYS A 2 7.37 -39.14 -1.49
CA LYS A 2 6.08 -39.82 -1.64
C LYS A 2 5.21 -38.90 -2.49
N PHE A 3 4.91 -39.34 -3.71
CA PHE A 3 3.91 -38.73 -4.56
C PHE A 3 2.54 -39.26 -4.14
N ILE A 4 1.55 -38.38 -3.97
CA ILE A 4 0.14 -38.74 -3.82
C ILE A 4 -0.65 -38.10 -4.97
N ASN A 5 -1.57 -38.92 -5.47
CA ASN A 5 -2.17 -38.88 -6.79
C ASN A 5 -3.30 -37.84 -6.93
N LYS A 6 -3.46 -37.40 -8.17
CA LYS A 6 -4.34 -36.37 -8.71
C LYS A 6 -5.81 -36.84 -8.68
N LYS A 7 -6.61 -36.42 -7.70
CA LYS A 7 -8.08 -36.40 -7.75
C LYS A 7 -8.69 -35.62 -6.58
N GLU A 8 -8.64 -34.29 -6.65
CA GLU A 8 -9.63 -33.41 -6.00
C GLU A 8 -9.68 -32.03 -6.70
N GLN A 9 -9.52 -32.03 -8.03
CA GLN A 9 -9.95 -30.92 -8.88
C GLN A 9 -11.48 -30.95 -8.96
N LEU A 10 -12.17 -30.29 -8.00
CA LEU A 10 -13.54 -29.73 -8.12
C LEU A 10 -14.06 -29.24 -6.74
N LYS A 11 -13.28 -28.39 -6.05
CA LYS A 11 -13.80 -27.47 -5.00
C LYS A 11 -13.24 -26.05 -5.14
N LYS A 12 -12.62 -25.73 -6.29
CA LYS A 12 -12.11 -24.41 -6.64
C LYS A 12 -13.16 -23.63 -7.42
N SER A 13 -14.05 -22.91 -6.71
CA SER A 13 -14.78 -21.74 -7.25
C SER A 13 -15.65 -21.03 -6.19
N ASN A 14 -15.95 -21.65 -5.05
CA ASN A 14 -16.95 -21.08 -4.15
C ASN A 14 -16.40 -20.13 -3.07
N PHE A 15 -15.10 -20.09 -2.75
CA PHE A 15 -14.62 -19.22 -1.66
C PHE A 15 -14.68 -17.73 -2.02
N PHE A 16 -14.17 -17.35 -3.20
CA PHE A 16 -14.18 -15.96 -3.66
C PHE A 16 -15.60 -15.43 -3.94
N SER A 17 -16.44 -16.30 -4.53
CA SER A 17 -17.88 -16.03 -4.69
C SER A 17 -18.58 -15.85 -3.35
N ASN A 18 -18.30 -16.70 -2.36
CA ASN A 18 -18.90 -16.60 -1.04
C ASN A 18 -18.38 -15.40 -0.24
N PHE A 19 -17.12 -14.99 -0.43
CA PHE A 19 -16.53 -13.80 0.21
C PHE A 19 -17.14 -12.51 -0.34
N LEU A 20 -17.19 -12.36 -1.67
CA LEU A 20 -17.82 -11.21 -2.32
C LEU A 20 -19.34 -11.19 -2.04
N SER A 21 -20.00 -12.34 -2.01
CA SER A 21 -21.41 -12.45 -1.64
C SER A 21 -21.67 -12.10 -0.17
N ALA A 22 -20.78 -12.48 0.76
CA ALA A 22 -20.90 -12.14 2.18
C ALA A 22 -20.69 -10.64 2.42
N ILE A 23 -19.74 -10.02 1.72
CA ILE A 23 -19.50 -8.57 1.76
C ILE A 23 -20.67 -7.81 1.13
N ALA A 24 -21.14 -8.23 -0.04
CA ALA A 24 -22.30 -7.62 -0.71
C ALA A 24 -23.57 -7.74 0.13
N CYS A 25 -23.79 -8.88 0.79
CA CYS A 25 -24.92 -9.11 1.69
C CYS A 25 -24.85 -8.21 2.95
N ALA A 26 -23.67 -8.11 3.58
CA ALA A 26 -23.48 -7.25 4.76
C ALA A 26 -23.68 -5.75 4.46
N LEU A 27 -23.23 -5.30 3.29
CA LEU A 27 -23.41 -3.94 2.79
C LEU A 27 -24.89 -3.63 2.50
N ARG A 28 -25.64 -4.61 1.94
CA ARG A 28 -27.08 -4.46 1.66
C ARG A 28 -27.93 -4.38 2.93
N GLU A 29 -27.50 -5.03 4.00
CA GLU A 29 -28.22 -5.10 5.28
C GLU A 29 -27.81 -4.00 6.29
N LYS A 30 -26.93 -3.06 5.91
CA LYS A 30 -26.32 -2.07 6.83
C LYS A 30 -25.78 -2.71 8.12
N ARG A 31 -25.31 -3.96 8.05
CA ARG A 31 -24.68 -4.65 9.18
C ARG A 31 -23.20 -4.29 9.21
N SER A 32 -22.65 -4.14 10.40
CA SER A 32 -21.20 -3.96 10.58
C SER A 32 -20.43 -5.08 9.86
N ILE A 33 -19.48 -4.70 9.01
CA ILE A 33 -18.56 -5.61 8.30
C ILE A 33 -17.90 -6.60 9.27
N LYS A 34 -17.69 -6.18 10.53
CA LYS A 34 -17.18 -6.98 11.66
C LYS A 34 -18.02 -8.24 11.95
N LYS A 35 -19.32 -8.22 11.67
CA LYS A 35 -20.23 -9.39 11.84
C LYS A 35 -20.14 -10.36 10.67
N ALA A 36 -19.74 -9.88 9.48
CA ALA A 36 -19.51 -10.69 8.27
C ALA A 36 -18.10 -11.30 8.23
N LEU A 37 -17.12 -10.67 8.88
CA LEU A 37 -15.75 -11.18 9.06
C LEU A 37 -15.61 -12.18 10.23
N LYS A 38 -16.71 -12.52 10.91
CA LYS A 38 -16.74 -13.45 12.04
C LYS A 38 -16.42 -14.88 11.55
N GLY A 39 -15.14 -15.25 11.56
CA GLY A 39 -14.64 -16.55 11.09
C GLY A 39 -13.31 -16.52 10.33
N LEU A 40 -12.77 -15.34 10.01
CA LEU A 40 -11.40 -15.22 9.50
C LEU A 40 -10.40 -15.35 10.67
N PRO A 41 -9.22 -15.97 10.47
CA PRO A 41 -8.23 -16.11 11.53
C PRO A 41 -7.85 -14.74 12.09
N SER A 42 -7.83 -14.61 13.42
CA SER A 42 -7.52 -13.36 14.13
C SER A 42 -6.06 -12.90 13.98
N ALA A 43 -5.21 -13.74 13.40
CA ALA A 43 -3.82 -13.47 13.14
C ALA A 43 -3.41 -14.06 11.77
N PRO A 44 -2.53 -13.39 11.02
CA PRO A 44 -1.95 -13.98 9.81
C PRO A 44 -1.15 -15.25 10.12
N PRO A 45 -1.04 -16.19 9.17
CA PRO A 45 -0.26 -17.40 9.41
C PRO A 45 1.24 -17.08 9.54
N ARG A 46 1.86 -17.63 10.59
CA ARG A 46 3.29 -17.45 10.89
C ARG A 46 4.20 -17.91 9.74
N HIS A 47 3.76 -18.91 8.99
CA HIS A 47 4.46 -19.44 7.83
C HIS A 47 3.60 -19.32 6.59
N MET A 48 4.26 -19.09 5.45
CA MET A 48 3.60 -19.07 4.15
C MET A 48 2.90 -20.41 3.91
N PRO A 49 1.58 -20.43 3.62
CA PRO A 49 0.89 -21.68 3.33
C PRO A 49 1.54 -22.40 2.14
N GLU A 50 1.83 -23.69 2.28
CA GLU A 50 2.56 -24.46 1.25
C GLU A 50 1.90 -24.38 -0.13
N HIS A 51 0.57 -24.38 -0.19
CA HIS A 51 -0.19 -24.31 -1.43
C HIS A 51 -0.12 -22.94 -2.14
N LEU A 52 0.36 -21.88 -1.47
CA LEU A 52 0.58 -20.56 -2.05
C LEU A 52 2.07 -20.27 -2.31
N PHE A 53 2.97 -21.17 -1.91
CA PHE A 53 4.41 -20.92 -1.95
C PHE A 53 4.91 -20.58 -3.35
N ASP A 54 4.52 -21.38 -4.34
CA ASP A 54 4.95 -21.17 -5.73
C ASP A 54 4.39 -19.86 -6.31
N GLU A 55 3.18 -19.46 -5.91
CA GLU A 55 2.56 -18.22 -6.39
C GLU A 55 3.25 -16.99 -5.81
N TYR A 56 3.55 -16.98 -4.51
CA TYR A 56 4.30 -15.90 -3.88
C TYR A 56 5.73 -15.81 -4.41
N THR A 57 6.41 -16.95 -4.52
CA THR A 57 7.85 -16.98 -4.85
C THR A 57 8.14 -16.97 -6.35
N LEU A 58 7.11 -16.92 -7.20
CA LEU A 58 7.23 -17.12 -8.65
C LEU A 58 8.00 -18.41 -8.99
N ASN A 59 7.54 -19.53 -8.43
CA ASN A 59 8.17 -20.85 -8.53
C ASN A 59 9.62 -20.87 -8.00
N GLY A 60 9.85 -20.26 -6.83
CA GLY A 60 11.15 -20.23 -6.15
C GLY A 60 12.16 -19.20 -6.68
N GLN A 61 11.76 -18.28 -7.56
CA GLN A 61 12.63 -17.21 -8.06
C GLN A 61 12.83 -16.08 -7.04
N ILE A 62 11.84 -15.84 -6.19
CA ILE A 62 11.88 -14.83 -5.12
C ILE A 62 12.19 -15.53 -3.79
N LEU A 63 13.16 -14.98 -3.06
CA LEU A 63 13.59 -15.53 -1.76
C LEU A 63 12.53 -15.27 -0.69
N VAL A 64 12.48 -16.11 0.34
CA VAL A 64 11.64 -15.89 1.52
C VAL A 64 12.52 -15.72 2.74
N GLY A 65 12.37 -14.58 3.45
CA GLY A 65 13.00 -14.32 4.74
C GLY A 65 12.00 -14.45 5.88
N ASP A 66 12.44 -14.89 7.07
CA ASP A 66 11.59 -14.92 8.27
C ASP A 66 11.49 -13.51 8.86
N TYR A 67 10.34 -12.87 8.68
CA TYR A 67 10.05 -11.59 9.33
C TYR A 67 8.54 -11.41 9.53
N TYR A 68 8.02 -12.04 10.58
CA TYR A 68 6.60 -12.07 10.87
C TYR A 68 6.14 -10.86 11.70
N LEU A 69 5.03 -10.25 11.28
CA LEU A 69 4.34 -9.19 12.00
C LEU A 69 2.82 -9.44 12.00
N ASN A 70 2.17 -9.10 13.11
CA ASN A 70 0.72 -9.07 13.22
C ASN A 70 0.27 -7.66 13.63
N ASN A 71 -0.30 -6.93 12.67
CA ASN A 71 -0.82 -5.58 12.85
C ASN A 71 -2.33 -5.50 12.56
N VAL A 72 -3.05 -6.63 12.71
CA VAL A 72 -4.51 -6.65 12.65
C VAL A 72 -5.06 -5.65 13.66
N SER A 73 -5.79 -4.65 13.18
CA SER A 73 -6.39 -3.64 14.06
C SER A 73 -7.51 -4.27 14.87
N ASN A 74 -7.35 -4.28 16.19
CA ASN A 74 -8.40 -4.64 17.14
C ASN A 74 -9.22 -3.44 17.63
N SER A 75 -8.93 -2.23 17.11
CA SER A 75 -9.59 -1.00 17.53
C SER A 75 -11.07 -1.02 17.17
N GLU A 76 -11.93 -0.76 18.15
CA GLU A 76 -13.36 -0.51 17.90
C GLU A 76 -13.64 0.94 17.50
N HIS A 77 -12.64 1.81 17.63
CA HIS A 77 -12.76 3.24 17.38
C HIS A 77 -11.98 3.63 16.12
N GLU A 78 -12.57 4.54 15.34
CA GLU A 78 -11.92 5.15 14.19
C GLU A 78 -10.72 5.97 14.66
N ARG A 79 -9.60 5.90 13.94
CA ARG A 79 -8.44 6.75 14.23
C ARG A 79 -8.78 8.17 13.82
N VAL A 80 -8.45 9.17 14.62
CA VAL A 80 -8.72 10.58 14.31
C VAL A 80 -7.42 11.33 14.12
N PHE A 81 -7.24 11.94 12.94
CA PHE A 81 -6.15 12.86 12.65
C PHE A 81 -6.62 14.28 12.99
N THR A 82 -6.16 14.77 14.14
CA THR A 82 -6.64 16.02 14.72
C THR A 82 -6.03 17.24 14.04
N MET A 83 -6.73 18.38 14.09
CA MET A 83 -6.19 19.66 13.60
C MET A 83 -4.86 19.99 14.25
N GLN A 84 -4.72 19.72 15.55
CA GLN A 84 -3.48 19.96 16.28
C GLN A 84 -2.30 19.13 15.72
N ALA A 85 -2.55 17.89 15.29
CA ALA A 85 -1.53 17.05 14.67
C ALA A 85 -1.08 17.64 13.33
N TYR A 86 -2.00 18.16 12.51
CA TYR A 86 -1.66 18.86 11.27
C TYR A 86 -0.87 20.15 11.53
N GLU A 87 -1.30 20.99 12.47
CA GLU A 87 -0.58 22.22 12.82
C GLU A 87 0.87 21.94 13.25
N ASN A 88 1.05 20.90 14.08
CA ASN A 88 2.36 20.46 14.51
C ASN A 88 3.21 19.95 13.34
N ALA A 89 2.63 19.14 12.46
CA ALA A 89 3.30 18.62 11.28
C ALA A 89 3.71 19.73 10.31
N LEU A 90 2.81 20.66 9.99
CA LEU A 90 3.07 21.80 9.10
C LEU A 90 4.14 22.73 9.67
N LYS A 91 4.10 23.01 10.99
CA LYS A 91 5.15 23.78 11.67
C LYS A 91 6.50 23.05 11.63
N ALA A 92 6.50 21.73 11.83
CA ALA A 92 7.73 20.94 11.78
C ALA A 92 8.32 20.92 10.35
N LEU A 93 7.48 20.74 9.32
CA LEU A 93 7.88 20.81 7.91
C LEU A 93 8.50 22.17 7.57
N GLY A 94 7.83 23.27 7.94
CA GLY A 94 8.32 24.63 7.72
C GLY A 94 9.66 24.94 8.39
N ASN A 95 10.01 24.22 9.46
CA ASN A 95 11.28 24.38 10.18
C ASN A 95 12.33 23.32 9.81
N GLY A 96 12.06 22.42 8.87
CA GLY A 96 12.95 21.31 8.52
C GLY A 96 13.15 20.30 9.64
N ARG A 97 12.13 20.09 10.49
CA ARG A 97 12.16 19.19 11.67
C ARG A 97 11.05 18.13 11.65
N PHE A 98 10.45 17.89 10.50
CA PHE A 98 9.45 16.84 10.37
C PHE A 98 10.15 15.48 10.33
N ASP A 99 10.04 14.72 11.42
CA ASP A 99 10.72 13.44 11.58
C ASP A 99 9.79 12.28 11.23
N TYR A 100 9.72 11.98 9.93
CA TYR A 100 8.96 10.84 9.39
C TYR A 100 9.69 10.30 8.15
N TYR A 101 9.68 8.99 7.93
CA TYR A 101 10.38 8.30 6.82
C TYR A 101 11.92 8.46 6.73
N GLY A 102 12.58 9.17 7.65
CA GLY A 102 14.04 9.36 7.63
C GLY A 102 14.52 9.95 6.29
N VAL A 103 15.60 9.40 5.71
CA VAL A 103 16.18 9.89 4.43
C VAL A 103 15.20 9.81 3.25
N THR A 104 14.20 8.92 3.30
CA THR A 104 13.16 8.84 2.27
C THR A 104 12.34 10.13 2.20
N LEU A 105 12.17 10.85 3.31
CA LEU A 105 11.53 12.16 3.30
C LEU A 105 12.31 13.18 2.48
N ASP A 106 13.64 13.21 2.61
CA ASP A 106 14.48 14.13 1.84
C ASP A 106 14.35 13.87 0.34
N TRP A 107 14.34 12.59 -0.06
CA TRP A 107 14.11 12.19 -1.44
C TRP A 107 12.70 12.53 -1.92
N LEU A 108 11.68 12.34 -1.09
CA LEU A 108 10.30 12.70 -1.43
C LEU A 108 10.15 14.23 -1.59
N LEU A 109 10.74 15.01 -0.68
CA LEU A 109 10.70 16.48 -0.75
C LEU A 109 11.48 17.03 -1.94
N SER A 110 12.57 16.36 -2.33
CA SER A 110 13.33 16.65 -3.56
C SER A 110 12.49 16.37 -4.80
N ALA A 111 11.87 15.19 -4.88
CA ALA A 111 10.97 14.83 -5.97
C ALA A 111 9.79 15.80 -6.10
N LEU A 112 9.16 16.18 -4.98
CA LEU A 112 8.09 17.18 -4.94
C LEU A 112 8.58 18.62 -5.22
N GLY A 113 9.89 18.87 -5.19
CA GLY A 113 10.50 20.13 -5.61
C GLY A 113 10.64 20.23 -7.13
N GLU A 114 10.91 19.11 -7.81
CA GLU A 114 11.01 19.04 -9.27
C GLU A 114 9.64 18.82 -9.94
N HIS A 115 8.69 18.23 -9.22
CA HIS A 115 7.36 17.91 -9.71
C HIS A 115 6.28 18.58 -8.83
N ASP A 116 5.97 19.84 -9.14
CA ASP A 116 5.04 20.65 -8.35
C ASP A 116 3.64 20.03 -8.25
N ILE A 117 3.09 20.07 -7.03
CA ILE A 117 1.76 19.58 -6.67
C ILE A 117 0.85 20.69 -6.14
N SER A 118 1.30 21.94 -6.18
CA SER A 118 0.51 23.10 -5.77
C SER A 118 -0.80 23.20 -6.57
N GLY A 119 -1.90 23.42 -5.87
CA GLY A 119 -3.24 23.49 -6.44
C GLY A 119 -3.83 22.14 -6.89
N LYS A 120 -3.11 21.03 -6.79
CA LYS A 120 -3.55 19.72 -7.26
C LYS A 120 -4.37 18.96 -6.22
N THR A 121 -5.20 18.04 -6.71
CA THR A 121 -5.85 17.02 -5.87
C THR A 121 -4.90 15.84 -5.68
N VAL A 122 -4.60 15.49 -4.43
CA VAL A 122 -3.67 14.42 -4.07
C VAL A 122 -4.39 13.26 -3.40
N CYS A 123 -4.10 12.02 -3.80
CA CYS A 123 -4.42 10.82 -3.05
C CYS A 123 -3.20 10.34 -2.27
N VAL A 124 -3.36 10.09 -0.97
CA VAL A 124 -2.39 9.40 -0.14
C VAL A 124 -2.88 7.98 0.07
N PHE A 125 -2.06 7.00 -0.31
CA PHE A 125 -2.39 5.58 -0.18
C PHE A 125 -1.73 4.99 1.06
N GLY A 126 -2.54 4.65 2.05
CA GLY A 126 -2.07 4.15 3.34
C GLY A 126 -1.71 5.28 4.31
N ALA A 127 -2.31 5.26 5.51
CA ALA A 127 -1.95 6.19 6.58
C ALA A 127 -2.18 5.59 7.97
N THR A 128 -1.20 5.76 8.85
CA THR A 128 -1.30 5.38 10.27
C THR A 128 -1.26 6.57 11.23
N SER A 129 -0.75 7.71 10.76
CA SER A 129 -0.70 9.01 11.42
C SER A 129 -0.65 10.10 10.35
N VAL A 130 -0.77 11.37 10.75
CA VAL A 130 -0.48 12.51 9.87
C VAL A 130 0.96 12.41 9.34
N ASN A 131 1.11 12.29 8.02
CA ASN A 131 2.35 12.05 7.29
C ASN A 131 2.35 12.72 5.89
N CYS A 132 2.21 11.93 4.81
CA CYS A 132 2.15 12.35 3.42
C CYS A 132 1.03 13.34 3.13
N ASP A 133 -0.08 13.27 3.86
CA ASP A 133 -1.17 14.23 3.85
C ASP A 133 -0.70 15.62 4.31
N ALA A 134 0.02 15.73 5.42
CA ALA A 134 0.62 17.00 5.84
C ALA A 134 1.71 17.48 4.87
N ILE A 135 2.53 16.58 4.32
CA ILE A 135 3.52 16.92 3.27
C ILE A 135 2.80 17.51 2.04
N SER A 136 1.68 16.91 1.63
CA SER A 136 0.87 17.37 0.50
C SER A 136 0.31 18.76 0.74
N LEU A 137 -0.24 19.01 1.94
CA LEU A 137 -0.72 20.33 2.34
C LEU A 137 0.41 21.37 2.36
N TYR A 138 1.57 21.02 2.93
CA TYR A 138 2.74 21.89 2.99
C TYR A 138 3.26 22.27 1.59
N LYS A 139 3.14 21.36 0.62
CA LYS A 139 3.48 21.60 -0.79
C LYS A 139 2.34 22.25 -1.60
N GLY A 140 1.26 22.66 -0.95
CA GLY A 140 0.20 23.47 -1.57
C GLY A 140 -0.92 22.69 -2.26
N ALA A 141 -1.10 21.39 -1.96
CA ALA A 141 -2.24 20.64 -2.48
C ALA A 141 -3.58 21.32 -2.14
N SER A 142 -4.49 21.40 -3.11
CA SER A 142 -5.81 22.04 -2.91
C SER A 142 -6.82 21.13 -2.21
N LYS A 143 -6.63 19.81 -2.33
CA LYS A 143 -7.43 18.77 -1.67
C LYS A 143 -6.60 17.51 -1.51
N VAL A 144 -6.73 16.85 -0.38
CA VAL A 144 -6.08 15.57 -0.09
C VAL A 144 -7.13 14.51 0.24
N TYR A 145 -7.01 13.35 -0.37
CA TYR A 145 -7.81 12.16 -0.06
C TYR A 145 -6.90 11.08 0.52
N ILE A 146 -7.15 10.67 1.75
CA ILE A 146 -6.46 9.51 2.35
C ILE A 146 -7.29 8.28 2.00
N LEU A 147 -6.69 7.33 1.27
CA LEU A 147 -7.31 6.07 0.90
C LEU A 147 -6.77 4.95 1.78
N GLU A 148 -7.62 4.44 2.66
CA GLU A 148 -7.27 3.49 3.71
C GLU A 148 -8.43 2.52 3.94
N TYR A 149 -8.13 1.24 4.18
CA TYR A 149 -9.16 0.24 4.45
C TYR A 149 -9.59 0.22 5.93
N ASN A 150 -8.72 0.66 6.84
CA ASN A 150 -9.08 0.93 8.24
C ASN A 150 -9.66 2.34 8.39
N PRO A 151 -10.87 2.52 8.92
CA PRO A 151 -11.47 3.84 9.09
C PRO A 151 -10.57 4.83 9.82
N VAL A 152 -10.34 5.98 9.18
CA VAL A 152 -9.66 7.16 9.72
C VAL A 152 -10.61 8.34 9.51
N LEU A 153 -10.67 9.25 10.47
CA LEU A 153 -11.29 10.56 10.34
C LEU A 153 -10.20 11.63 10.31
N SER A 154 -10.46 12.72 9.61
CA SER A 154 -9.59 13.89 9.60
C SER A 154 -10.39 15.12 10.01
N GLU A 155 -9.84 15.95 10.89
CA GLU A 155 -10.41 17.25 11.24
C GLU A 155 -9.96 18.36 10.28
N HIS A 156 -8.96 18.12 9.42
CA HIS A 156 -8.46 19.13 8.48
C HIS A 156 -9.42 19.38 7.32
N PRO A 157 -9.83 20.63 7.04
CA PRO A 157 -10.89 20.93 6.07
C PRO A 157 -10.53 20.52 4.63
N LEU A 158 -9.24 20.45 4.31
CA LEU A 158 -8.75 20.02 3.00
C LEU A 158 -8.43 18.53 2.91
N VAL A 159 -8.57 17.75 3.99
CA VAL A 159 -8.25 16.32 4.00
C VAL A 159 -9.49 15.49 4.27
N GLU A 160 -9.75 14.52 3.40
CA GLU A 160 -10.89 13.62 3.51
C GLU A 160 -10.42 12.17 3.46
N CYS A 161 -10.83 11.37 4.43
CA CYS A 161 -10.47 9.96 4.51
C CYS A 161 -11.60 9.12 3.93
N LEU A 162 -11.27 8.22 3.00
CA LEU A 162 -12.24 7.38 2.31
C LEU A 162 -11.70 5.96 2.17
N SER A 163 -12.60 4.98 2.16
CA SER A 163 -12.25 3.67 1.62
C SER A 163 -12.04 3.77 0.11
N TYR A 164 -11.29 2.83 -0.48
CA TYR A 164 -11.17 2.73 -1.94
C TYR A 164 -12.54 2.69 -2.62
N LYS A 165 -13.49 1.94 -2.04
CA LYS A 165 -14.84 1.82 -2.57
C LYS A 165 -15.56 3.17 -2.60
N ASP A 166 -15.57 3.89 -1.49
CA ASP A 166 -16.29 5.17 -1.40
C ASP A 166 -15.65 6.22 -2.34
N TYR A 167 -14.32 6.20 -2.48
CA TYR A 167 -13.63 7.07 -3.43
C TYR A 167 -14.01 6.77 -4.89
N ILE A 168 -14.07 5.49 -5.27
CA ILE A 168 -14.51 5.05 -6.60
C ILE A 168 -15.97 5.46 -6.85
N GLU A 169 -16.86 5.25 -5.88
CA GLU A 169 -18.29 5.61 -5.99
C GLU A 169 -18.50 7.12 -6.15
N LYS A 170 -17.62 7.95 -5.60
CA LYS A 170 -17.62 9.40 -5.84
C LYS A 170 -17.22 9.78 -7.28
N GLY A 171 -16.62 8.87 -8.04
CA GLY A 171 -16.18 9.14 -9.42
C GLY A 171 -15.07 10.19 -9.52
N ILE A 172 -14.32 10.40 -8.44
CA ILE A 172 -13.23 11.38 -8.37
C ILE A 172 -11.96 10.73 -8.91
N LYS A 173 -11.15 11.50 -9.64
CA LYS A 173 -9.76 11.15 -9.94
C LYS A 173 -8.82 12.21 -9.40
N CYS A 174 -7.71 11.79 -8.81
CA CYS A 174 -6.67 12.69 -8.34
C CYS A 174 -5.67 13.00 -9.46
N ASP A 175 -5.01 14.16 -9.35
CA ASP A 175 -3.92 14.54 -10.24
C ASP A 175 -2.61 13.83 -9.85
N VAL A 176 -2.46 13.55 -8.56
CA VAL A 176 -1.26 13.00 -7.95
C VAL A 176 -1.59 11.94 -6.92
N GLY A 177 -0.84 10.84 -6.93
CA GLY A 177 -0.78 9.85 -5.87
C GLY A 177 0.53 9.94 -5.09
N ILE A 178 0.48 9.69 -3.78
CA ILE A 178 1.67 9.51 -2.94
C ILE A 178 1.49 8.23 -2.12
N SER A 179 2.47 7.33 -2.19
CA SER A 179 2.53 6.13 -1.36
C SER A 179 3.95 5.90 -0.90
N VAL A 180 4.15 5.84 0.41
CA VAL A 180 5.45 5.56 1.03
C VAL A 180 5.27 4.44 2.03
N SER A 181 5.93 3.31 1.78
CA SER A 181 5.85 2.09 2.60
C SER A 181 4.40 1.65 2.86
N SER A 182 3.72 1.18 1.80
CA SER A 182 2.33 0.73 1.90
C SER A 182 2.05 -0.48 1.00
N PHE A 183 2.21 -0.35 -0.33
CA PHE A 183 1.82 -1.41 -1.27
C PHE A 183 2.63 -2.70 -1.12
N GLU A 184 3.83 -2.66 -0.56
CA GLU A 184 4.64 -3.85 -0.26
C GLU A 184 3.99 -4.81 0.74
N HIS A 185 3.01 -4.34 1.52
CA HIS A 185 2.31 -5.14 2.52
C HIS A 185 1.10 -5.88 1.93
N ASP A 186 0.60 -5.47 0.77
CA ASP A 186 -0.71 -5.92 0.26
C ASP A 186 -0.72 -7.43 -0.05
N GLY A 187 -1.71 -8.12 0.53
CA GLY A 187 -1.92 -9.55 0.31
C GLY A 187 -1.00 -10.44 1.15
N LEU A 188 -0.35 -9.93 2.19
CA LEU A 188 0.47 -10.72 3.13
C LEU A 188 -0.26 -11.02 4.44
N GLY A 189 -1.48 -10.49 4.63
CA GLY A 189 -2.30 -10.71 5.81
C GLY A 189 -1.84 -10.00 7.07
N ARG A 190 -0.73 -9.26 7.00
CA ARG A 190 -0.14 -8.51 8.14
C ARG A 190 -1.19 -7.66 8.85
N TYR A 191 -2.11 -7.06 8.11
CA TYR A 191 -3.11 -6.16 8.64
C TYR A 191 -4.52 -6.75 8.68
N GLY A 192 -4.66 -8.06 8.42
CA GLY A 192 -5.94 -8.75 8.33
C GLY A 192 -6.54 -8.77 6.92
N ASP A 193 -5.79 -8.27 5.94
CA ASP A 193 -6.05 -8.46 4.52
C ASP A 193 -6.02 -9.96 4.14
N PRO A 194 -6.78 -10.39 3.13
CA PRO A 194 -6.70 -11.77 2.65
C PRO A 194 -5.33 -12.04 2.03
N LEU A 195 -4.81 -13.26 2.20
CA LEU A 195 -3.60 -13.67 1.49
C LEU A 195 -3.84 -13.62 -0.02
N ASN A 196 -3.03 -12.83 -0.71
CA ASN A 196 -3.04 -12.67 -2.16
C ASN A 196 -1.61 -12.46 -2.67
N PRO A 197 -1.03 -13.44 -3.39
CA PRO A 197 0.27 -13.31 -4.03
C PRO A 197 0.42 -12.07 -4.92
N ASN A 198 -0.67 -11.60 -5.53
CA ASN A 198 -0.71 -10.46 -6.44
C ASN A 198 -1.34 -9.19 -5.85
N GLY A 199 -1.55 -9.13 -4.53
CA GLY A 199 -2.22 -8.00 -3.88
C GLY A 199 -1.61 -6.63 -4.23
N ASP A 200 -0.28 -6.52 -4.14
CA ASP A 200 0.51 -5.34 -4.55
C ASP A 200 0.26 -4.93 -6.01
N LEU A 201 0.25 -5.90 -6.94
CA LEU A 201 0.04 -5.64 -8.37
C LEU A 201 -1.40 -5.23 -8.68
N GLU A 202 -2.36 -5.85 -8.02
CA GLU A 202 -3.79 -5.53 -8.16
C GLU A 202 -4.08 -4.13 -7.61
N THR A 203 -3.49 -3.76 -6.47
CA THR A 203 -3.57 -2.41 -5.94
C THR A 203 -2.95 -1.40 -6.89
N MET A 204 -1.76 -1.65 -7.44
CA MET A 204 -1.13 -0.73 -8.41
C MET A 204 -1.97 -0.54 -9.68
N LYS A 205 -2.66 -1.59 -10.15
CA LYS A 205 -3.62 -1.48 -11.27
C LYS A 205 -4.83 -0.63 -10.90
N LEU A 206 -5.36 -0.78 -9.68
CA LEU A 206 -6.45 0.05 -9.17
C LEU A 206 -6.01 1.52 -9.07
N VAL A 207 -4.87 1.79 -8.47
CA VAL A 207 -4.29 3.14 -8.31
C VAL A 207 -4.18 3.87 -9.65
N LYS A 208 -3.78 3.17 -10.71
CA LYS A 208 -3.73 3.71 -12.07
C LYS A 208 -5.10 4.18 -12.59
N GLN A 209 -6.19 3.59 -12.13
CA GLN A 209 -7.55 4.02 -12.47
C GLN A 209 -7.99 5.25 -11.68
N LEU A 210 -7.49 5.40 -10.45
CA LEU A 210 -7.80 6.50 -9.52
C LEU A 210 -7.02 7.78 -9.83
N ILE A 211 -5.83 7.65 -10.42
CA ILE A 211 -5.02 8.78 -10.89
C ILE A 211 -5.44 9.14 -12.32
N LYS A 212 -5.51 10.43 -12.64
CA LYS A 212 -5.81 10.91 -14.00
C LYS A 212 -4.76 10.43 -15.01
N GLN A 213 -5.14 10.37 -16.28
CA GLN A 213 -4.17 10.24 -17.38
C GLN A 213 -3.11 11.34 -17.26
N ASN A 214 -1.83 11.00 -17.46
CA ASN A 214 -0.67 11.87 -17.28
C ASN A 214 -0.44 12.37 -15.84
N GLY A 215 -1.28 11.94 -14.88
CA GLY A 215 -1.08 12.17 -13.46
C GLY A 215 0.13 11.40 -12.92
N LEU A 216 0.63 11.83 -11.77
CA LEU A 216 1.87 11.30 -11.20
C LEU A 216 1.59 10.42 -9.98
N LEU A 217 2.42 9.41 -9.76
CA LEU A 217 2.51 8.65 -8.53
C LEU A 217 3.93 8.77 -7.99
N PHE A 218 4.07 9.30 -6.77
CA PHE A 218 5.29 9.25 -5.99
C PHE A 218 5.25 7.95 -5.18
N LEU A 219 6.00 6.95 -5.64
CA LEU A 219 6.04 5.62 -5.07
C LEU A 219 7.35 5.41 -4.31
N SER A 220 7.26 5.00 -3.05
CA SER A 220 8.42 4.56 -2.28
C SER A 220 8.16 3.22 -1.62
N VAL A 221 8.96 2.24 -2.01
CA VAL A 221 8.90 0.84 -1.56
C VAL A 221 10.30 0.32 -1.26
N PRO A 222 10.46 -0.74 -0.43
CA PRO A 222 11.76 -1.30 -0.15
C PRO A 222 12.41 -1.86 -1.43
N MET A 223 13.62 -1.39 -1.76
CA MET A 223 14.39 -1.82 -2.94
C MET A 223 15.63 -2.63 -2.58
N GLY A 224 15.84 -3.74 -3.29
CA GLY A 224 16.96 -4.64 -3.04
C GLY A 224 16.88 -5.88 -3.92
N ARG A 225 17.49 -6.99 -3.48
CA ARG A 225 17.20 -8.30 -4.10
C ARG A 225 15.77 -8.72 -3.76
N ASP A 226 15.05 -9.31 -4.73
CA ASP A 226 13.67 -9.77 -4.53
C ASP A 226 13.56 -10.72 -3.33
N VAL A 227 12.82 -10.28 -2.31
CA VAL A 227 12.58 -11.03 -1.07
C VAL A 227 11.14 -10.80 -0.62
N ILE A 228 10.48 -11.87 -0.19
CA ILE A 228 9.28 -11.80 0.64
C ILE A 228 9.74 -11.97 2.08
N ALA A 229 9.75 -10.87 2.83
CA ALA A 229 10.00 -10.89 4.26
C ALA A 229 8.69 -11.35 4.92
N TRP A 230 8.50 -12.67 5.04
CA TRP A 230 7.21 -13.25 5.37
C TRP A 230 6.85 -13.01 6.84
N ASN A 231 5.73 -12.36 7.17
CA ASN A 231 4.67 -11.77 6.32
C ASN A 231 4.68 -10.23 6.36
N ALA A 232 5.76 -9.62 6.83
CA ALA A 232 5.87 -8.18 7.02
C ALA A 232 5.72 -7.36 5.74
N HIS A 233 6.47 -7.69 4.68
CA HIS A 233 6.53 -6.91 3.43
C HIS A 233 7.28 -7.62 2.29
N ARG A 234 7.22 -7.03 1.09
CA ARG A 234 8.06 -7.37 -0.07
C ARG A 234 9.22 -6.39 -0.21
N ILE A 235 10.39 -6.89 -0.60
CA ILE A 235 11.50 -6.10 -1.13
C ILE A 235 11.54 -6.34 -2.63
N TYR A 236 11.53 -5.25 -3.40
CA TYR A 236 11.43 -5.30 -4.84
C TYR A 236 12.81 -5.25 -5.48
N GLY A 237 13.06 -6.24 -6.35
CA GLY A 237 14.28 -6.33 -7.14
C GLY A 237 14.00 -6.43 -8.64
N LYS A 238 14.95 -7.01 -9.37
CA LYS A 238 14.91 -7.13 -10.84
C LYS A 238 13.71 -7.93 -11.36
N ILE A 239 13.07 -8.74 -10.52
CA ILE A 239 11.94 -9.58 -10.93
C ILE A 239 10.61 -8.90 -10.63
N ARG A 240 10.37 -8.52 -9.36
CA ARG A 240 9.06 -8.04 -8.92
C ARG A 240 8.85 -6.56 -9.20
N PHE A 241 9.90 -5.72 -9.14
CA PHE A 241 9.74 -4.27 -9.36
C PHE A 241 9.15 -3.94 -10.74
N PRO A 242 9.65 -4.50 -11.87
CA PRO A 242 9.07 -4.23 -13.18
C PRO A 242 7.61 -4.68 -13.30
N MET A 243 7.20 -5.70 -12.56
CA MET A 243 5.79 -6.13 -12.50
C MET A 243 4.94 -5.09 -11.74
N LEU A 244 5.45 -4.57 -10.62
CA LEU A 244 4.76 -3.59 -9.78
C LEU A 244 4.44 -2.31 -10.54
N ILE A 245 5.41 -1.79 -11.30
CA ILE A 245 5.28 -0.54 -12.05
C ILE A 245 4.81 -0.76 -13.49
N GLN A 246 4.30 -1.95 -13.82
CA GLN A 246 3.87 -2.25 -15.18
C GLN A 246 2.80 -1.25 -15.66
N GLY A 247 3.02 -0.68 -16.84
CA GLY A 247 2.12 0.31 -17.44
C GLY A 247 2.30 1.72 -16.87
N TRP A 248 3.30 1.98 -16.05
CA TRP A 248 3.72 3.33 -15.68
C TRP A 248 4.99 3.72 -16.46
N GLU A 249 5.13 5.00 -16.74
CA GLU A 249 6.40 5.56 -17.24
C GLU A 249 7.19 6.10 -16.06
N THR A 250 8.46 5.67 -15.90
CA THR A 250 9.33 6.19 -14.84
C THR A 250 9.98 7.48 -15.30
N LEU A 251 9.59 8.61 -14.70
CA LEU A 251 10.17 9.93 -15.01
C LEU A 251 11.47 10.18 -14.25
N GLY A 252 11.63 9.58 -13.07
CA GLY A 252 12.82 9.76 -12.26
C GLY A 252 12.82 8.90 -11.00
N SER A 253 13.99 8.84 -10.36
CA SER A 253 14.19 8.14 -9.08
C SER A 253 15.15 8.91 -8.18
N TYR A 254 14.89 8.91 -6.87
CA TYR A 254 15.63 9.64 -5.86
C TYR A 254 16.08 8.67 -4.78
N GLY A 255 17.39 8.62 -4.53
CA GLY A 255 18.00 7.64 -3.61
C GLY A 255 18.16 6.23 -4.17
N PHE A 256 17.64 5.95 -5.36
CA PHE A 256 17.81 4.66 -6.02
C PHE A 256 19.15 4.55 -6.73
N SER A 257 19.72 3.35 -6.72
CA SER A 257 20.87 2.97 -7.53
C SER A 257 20.78 1.49 -7.87
N GLU A 258 21.18 1.11 -9.09
CA GLU A 258 21.05 -0.26 -9.57
C GLU A 258 21.86 -1.28 -8.76
N ASP A 259 22.94 -0.86 -8.08
CA ASP A 259 23.71 -1.73 -7.18
C ASP A 259 22.87 -2.31 -6.05
N MET A 260 21.74 -1.67 -5.71
CA MET A 260 20.79 -2.19 -4.72
C MET A 260 20.33 -3.61 -5.02
N PHE A 261 20.18 -3.95 -6.30
CA PHE A 261 19.76 -5.29 -6.73
C PHE A 261 20.80 -6.38 -6.48
N GLU A 262 22.07 -5.99 -6.39
CA GLU A 262 23.21 -6.90 -6.18
C GLU A 262 23.58 -7.06 -4.71
N ARG A 263 22.92 -6.31 -3.81
CA ARG A 263 23.16 -6.39 -2.37
C ARG A 263 22.76 -7.77 -1.83
N LYS A 264 23.37 -8.14 -0.70
CA LYS A 264 22.99 -9.34 0.03
C LYS A 264 21.49 -9.26 0.37
N PRO A 265 20.72 -10.35 0.14
CA PRO A 265 19.32 -10.36 0.52
C PRO A 265 19.16 -10.08 2.03
N THR A 266 18.13 -9.31 2.35
CA THR A 266 17.84 -8.76 3.68
C THR A 266 16.32 -8.75 3.86
N VAL A 267 15.85 -8.51 5.09
CA VAL A 267 14.44 -8.26 5.42
C VAL A 267 14.19 -6.80 5.82
N ASP A 268 15.22 -5.96 5.69
CA ASP A 268 15.19 -4.52 5.91
C ASP A 268 15.95 -3.86 4.77
N ALA A 269 15.31 -2.93 4.06
CA ALA A 269 15.83 -2.35 2.83
C ALA A 269 15.50 -0.85 2.72
N CYS A 270 16.31 -0.18 1.92
CA CYS A 270 16.15 1.25 1.67
C CYS A 270 14.90 1.51 0.82
N HIS A 271 14.24 2.65 1.05
CA HIS A 271 13.02 3.07 0.38
C HIS A 271 13.31 4.31 -0.48
N PRO A 272 13.89 4.16 -1.68
CA PRO A 272 14.00 5.27 -2.62
C PRO A 272 12.62 5.72 -3.10
N VAL A 273 12.56 6.90 -3.73
CA VAL A 273 11.33 7.46 -4.30
C VAL A 273 11.40 7.37 -5.82
N PHE A 274 10.36 6.83 -6.45
CA PHE A 274 10.16 6.83 -7.89
C PHE A 274 9.02 7.77 -8.26
N VAL A 275 9.21 8.56 -9.31
CA VAL A 275 8.15 9.38 -9.90
C VAL A 275 7.64 8.67 -11.14
N LEU A 276 6.41 8.18 -11.06
CA LEU A 276 5.77 7.38 -12.09
C LEU A 276 4.65 8.18 -12.75
N GLN A 277 4.58 8.19 -14.07
CA GLN A 277 3.51 8.82 -14.85
C GLN A 277 2.50 7.79 -15.35
N ASN A 278 1.23 8.13 -15.24
CA ASN A 278 0.12 7.33 -15.72
C ASN A 278 -0.06 7.47 -17.24
N ILE A 279 0.45 6.50 -18.00
CA ILE A 279 0.33 6.42 -19.48
C ILE A 279 -0.92 5.71 -20.00
#